data_AF-A0A2S5D0H0-F1
#
_entry.id   AF-A0A2S5D0H0-F1
#
_cell.length_a   1.000
_cell.length_b   1.000
_cell.length_c   1.000
_cell.angle_alpha   90.00
_cell.angle_beta   90.00
_cell.angle_gamma   90.00
#
_symmetry.space_group_name_H-M   'P 1'
#
loop_
_entity.id
_entity.type
_entity.pdbx_description
1 polymer ?
#
loop_
_entity_poly.entity_id
_entity_poly.type
_entity_poly.pdbx_seq_one_letter_code
_entity_poly.pdbx_strand_id
1 'polypeptide(L)'
;MDTMIIRKMEQKDLKAVKVVQFEEYIMPTPIHELSMASATFTGPVNALSKTAWQNAFLTDAMNDSSISLQRYCTIAGLTPLASEWWHFNDIDAIN
;
A
#
# COMPACT_ATOMS: atom_id res chain seq x y z
N MET A 1 -0.51 -19.24 12.14
CA MET A 1 -0.84 -18.08 11.30
C MET A 1 -0.04 -16.94 11.89
N ASP A 2 1.21 -16.82 11.46
CA ASP A 2 2.15 -15.85 12.02
C ASP A 2 1.92 -14.51 11.32
N THR A 3 1.40 -13.55 12.09
CA THR A 3 1.45 -12.13 11.78
C THR A 3 2.90 -11.74 11.50
N MET A 4 3.15 -10.96 10.45
CA MET A 4 4.48 -10.42 10.14
C MET A 4 4.93 -9.47 11.27
N ILE A 5 5.50 -10.06 12.33
CA ILE A 5 6.41 -9.38 13.23
C ILE A 5 7.73 -9.38 12.46
N ILE A 6 8.30 -8.21 12.16
CA ILE A 6 9.75 -8.12 12.06
C ILE A 6 10.26 -8.58 13.43
N ARG A 7 10.55 -9.87 13.59
CA ARG A 7 11.20 -10.37 14.81
C ARG A 7 12.56 -9.71 14.83
N LYS A 8 12.64 -8.58 15.53
CA LYS A 8 13.85 -7.93 15.96
C LYS A 8 14.64 -8.96 16.76
N MET A 9 15.54 -9.69 16.09
CA MET A 9 16.60 -10.42 16.78
C MET A 9 17.68 -9.38 17.03
N GLU A 10 17.54 -8.63 18.13
CA GLU A 10 18.48 -7.58 18.50
C GLU A 10 19.83 -8.21 18.90
N GLN A 11 20.87 -7.99 18.09
CA GLN A 11 22.24 -8.00 18.61
C GLN A 11 22.53 -6.58 19.12
N LYS A 12 22.57 -6.45 20.44
CA LYS A 12 22.62 -5.17 21.15
C LYS A 12 24.04 -4.60 21.15
N ASP A 13 24.46 -4.07 20.01
CA ASP A 13 25.59 -3.14 19.86
C ASP A 13 25.14 -2.02 18.89
N LEU A 14 25.42 -0.76 19.23
CA LEU A 14 24.98 0.46 18.53
C LEU A 14 25.60 0.64 17.12
N LYS A 15 25.44 -0.31 16.21
CA LYS A 15 25.84 -0.22 14.79
C LYS A 15 24.86 -1.02 13.93
N ALA A 16 24.12 -0.31 13.06
CA ALA A 16 23.26 -0.81 11.99
C ALA A 16 22.65 -2.22 12.16
N VAL A 17 21.32 -2.28 12.37
CA VAL A 17 20.58 -3.56 12.34
C VAL A 17 20.74 -4.19 10.95
N LYS A 18 21.44 -5.33 10.89
CA LYS A 18 21.54 -6.13 9.66
C LYS A 18 20.29 -6.98 9.53
N VAL A 19 19.51 -6.78 8.47
CA VAL A 19 18.44 -7.71 8.10
C VAL A 19 19.11 -9.01 7.62
N VAL A 20 18.94 -10.08 8.38
CA VAL A 20 19.52 -11.40 8.07
C VAL A 20 18.54 -12.33 7.36
N GLN A 21 17.25 -12.04 7.43
CA GLN A 21 16.19 -12.79 6.78
C GLN A 21 14.97 -11.88 6.58
N PHE A 22 14.30 -12.03 5.44
CA PHE A 22 13.04 -11.38 5.11
C PHE A 22 12.24 -12.27 4.16
N GLU A 23 10.94 -12.03 4.10
CA GLU A 23 10.06 -12.57 3.08
C GLU A 23 9.41 -11.38 2.36
N GLU A 24 9.41 -11.43 1.03
CA GLU A 24 8.78 -10.40 0.23
C GLU A 24 7.28 -10.68 0.09
N TYR A 25 6.48 -9.62 0.19
CA TYR A 25 5.08 -9.72 -0.16
C TYR A 25 4.92 -9.93 -1.66
N ILE A 26 4.05 -10.87 -2.04
CA ILE A 26 3.54 -10.92 -3.40
C ILE A 26 2.59 -9.73 -3.57
N MET A 27 2.93 -8.86 -4.51
CA MET A 27 2.11 -7.71 -4.91
C MET A 27 1.36 -8.02 -6.20
N PRO A 28 0.25 -7.29 -6.50
CA PRO A 28 -0.54 -7.54 -7.71
C PRO A 28 0.29 -7.48 -9.00
N THR A 29 1.21 -6.52 -9.08
CA THR A 29 2.13 -6.28 -10.20
C THR A 29 3.44 -5.67 -9.68
N PRO A 30 4.47 -5.44 -10.52
CA PRO A 30 5.56 -4.54 -10.17
C PRO A 30 5.06 -3.10 -9.92
N ILE A 31 5.77 -2.35 -9.07
CA ILE A 31 5.53 -0.90 -8.92
C ILE A 31 5.75 -0.21 -10.27
N HIS A 32 4.90 0.77 -10.60
CA HIS A 32 4.82 1.47 -11.89
C HIS A 32 4.33 0.66 -13.09
N GLU A 33 3.69 -0.49 -12.86
CA GLU A 33 2.87 -1.11 -13.90
C GLU A 33 1.65 -0.19 -14.20
N LEU A 34 1.39 0.10 -15.48
CA LEU A 34 0.42 1.12 -15.96
C LEU A 34 -0.76 0.53 -16.75
N SER A 35 -1.01 -0.77 -16.64
CA SER A 35 -2.15 -1.44 -17.24
C SER A 35 -3.31 -1.56 -16.24
N MET A 36 -4.45 -2.11 -16.70
CA MET A 36 -5.57 -2.41 -15.82
C MET A 36 -5.25 -3.46 -14.74
N ALA A 37 -4.13 -4.19 -14.86
CA ALA A 37 -3.68 -5.12 -13.82
C ALA A 37 -3.22 -4.40 -12.54
N SER A 38 -2.84 -3.11 -12.62
CA SER A 38 -2.46 -2.32 -11.45
C SER A 38 -3.61 -1.53 -10.81
N ALA A 39 -4.82 -1.60 -11.36
CA ALA A 39 -5.97 -0.83 -10.90
C ALA A 39 -6.40 -1.17 -9.47
N THR A 40 -6.54 -0.14 -8.63
CA THR A 40 -7.04 -0.24 -7.26
C THR A 40 -8.54 -0.51 -7.23
N PHE A 41 -9.31 0.26 -8.01
CA PHE A 41 -10.77 0.24 -7.99
C PHE A 41 -11.33 -0.19 -9.35
N THR A 42 -12.55 -0.74 -9.34
CA THR A 42 -13.26 -1.17 -10.56
C THR A 42 -13.73 -0.01 -11.44
N GLY A 43 -13.57 1.23 -10.98
CA GLY A 43 -13.98 2.43 -11.69
C GLY A 43 -13.26 3.69 -11.19
N PRO A 44 -13.52 4.83 -11.84
CA PRO A 44 -12.87 6.09 -11.51
C PRO A 44 -13.27 6.57 -10.11
N VAL A 45 -12.29 7.13 -9.39
CA VAL A 45 -12.47 7.80 -8.10
C VAL A 45 -11.85 9.19 -8.20
N ASN A 46 -12.52 10.20 -7.65
CA ASN A 46 -11.98 11.56 -7.64
C ASN A 46 -10.70 11.63 -6.80
N ALA A 47 -9.56 11.83 -7.45
CA ALA A 47 -8.24 11.89 -6.83
C ALA A 47 -8.04 13.08 -5.87
N LEU A 48 -8.89 14.09 -5.93
CA LEU A 48 -8.85 15.27 -5.04
C LEU A 48 -9.84 15.16 -3.87
N SER A 49 -10.58 14.06 -3.75
CA SER A 49 -11.50 13.84 -2.65
C SER A 49 -10.88 12.99 -1.55
N LYS A 50 -10.92 13.49 -0.31
CA LYS A 50 -10.45 12.73 0.86
C LYS A 50 -11.25 11.46 1.16
N THR A 51 -12.50 11.39 0.71
CA THR A 51 -13.45 10.35 1.12
C THR A 51 -14.10 9.59 -0.02
N ALA A 52 -14.01 10.03 -1.27
CA ALA A 52 -14.67 9.35 -2.40
C ALA A 52 -14.27 7.87 -2.52
N TRP A 53 -13.00 7.54 -2.25
CA TRP A 53 -12.47 6.18 -2.31
C TRP A 53 -13.14 5.22 -1.31
N GLN A 54 -13.71 5.72 -0.22
CA GLN A 54 -14.34 4.89 0.83
C GLN A 54 -15.61 4.18 0.33
N ASN A 55 -16.23 4.70 -0.73
CA ASN A 55 -17.41 4.12 -1.36
C ASN A 55 -17.08 3.35 -2.65
N ALA A 56 -15.80 3.23 -3.01
CA ALA A 56 -15.37 2.54 -4.23
C ALA A 56 -15.22 1.03 -3.99
N PHE A 57 -15.35 0.26 -5.07
CA PHE A 57 -15.15 -1.19 -5.04
C PHE A 57 -13.74 -1.53 -5.52
N LEU A 58 -13.01 -2.34 -4.75
CA LEU A 58 -11.69 -2.83 -5.13
C LEU A 58 -11.78 -3.78 -6.32
N THR A 59 -10.72 -3.83 -7.13
CA THR A 59 -10.60 -4.85 -8.20
C THR A 59 -10.25 -6.21 -7.62
N ASP A 60 -10.49 -7.28 -8.38
CA ASP A 60 -10.07 -8.64 -8.01
C ASP A 60 -8.53 -8.80 -7.98
N ALA A 61 -7.79 -7.87 -8.58
CA ALA A 61 -6.32 -7.85 -8.55
C ALA A 61 -5.76 -7.37 -7.20
N MET A 62 -6.55 -6.65 -6.39
CA MET A 62 -6.17 -6.20 -5.05
C MET A 62 -6.06 -7.38 -4.09
N ASN A 63 -4.86 -7.90 -3.92
CA ASN A 63 -4.56 -8.97 -2.98
C ASN A 63 -4.38 -8.46 -1.54
N ASP A 64 -4.30 -9.38 -0.57
CA ASP A 64 -4.19 -9.08 0.86
C ASP A 64 -3.02 -8.13 1.19
N SER A 65 -1.88 -8.27 0.51
CA SER A 65 -0.70 -7.42 0.70
C SER A 65 -0.98 -5.97 0.28
N SER A 66 -1.57 -5.77 -0.90
CA SER A 66 -1.92 -4.44 -1.42
C SER A 66 -3.04 -3.77 -0.63
N ILE A 67 -4.00 -4.54 -0.13
CA ILE A 67 -5.04 -4.05 0.78
C ILE A 67 -4.43 -3.61 2.11
N SER A 68 -3.46 -4.38 2.63
CA SER A 68 -2.75 -4.03 3.85
C SER A 68 -1.93 -2.74 3.70
N LEU A 69 -1.26 -2.55 2.55
CA LEU A 69 -0.59 -1.30 2.20
C LEU A 69 -1.57 -0.13 2.13
N GLN A 70 -2.70 -0.30 1.43
CA GLN A 70 -3.73 0.73 1.34
C GLN A 70 -4.23 1.15 2.73
N ARG A 71 -4.51 0.18 3.61
CA ARG A 71 -4.93 0.45 4.98
C ARG A 71 -3.86 1.21 5.77
N TYR A 72 -2.59 0.80 5.66
CA TYR A 72 -1.48 1.50 6.32
C TYR A 72 -1.39 2.96 5.89
N CYS A 73 -1.42 3.23 4.58
CA CYS A 73 -1.34 4.59 4.03
C CYS A 73 -2.57 5.44 4.38
N THR A 74 -3.78 4.86 4.34
CA THR A 74 -5.03 5.58 4.68
C THR A 74 -5.16 5.90 6.15
N ILE A 75 -4.64 5.04 7.05
CA ILE A 75 -4.50 5.37 8.48
C ILE A 75 -3.56 6.57 8.68
N ALA A 76 -2.53 6.70 7.85
CA ALA A 76 -1.60 7.82 7.88
C ALA A 76 -2.14 9.10 7.21
N GLY A 77 -3.37 9.10 6.71
CA GLY A 77 -4.03 10.27 6.10
C GLY A 77 -3.86 10.41 4.59
N LEU A 78 -3.17 9.47 3.93
CA LEU A 78 -3.05 9.45 2.48
C LEU A 78 -4.30 8.85 1.82
N THR A 79 -4.49 9.13 0.53
CA THR A 79 -5.65 8.63 -0.24
C THR A 79 -5.20 7.80 -1.44
N PRO A 80 -5.80 6.63 -1.71
CA PRO A 80 -5.40 5.80 -2.84
C PRO A 80 -5.84 6.40 -4.20
N LEU A 81 -5.01 6.21 -5.23
CA LEU A 81 -5.39 6.50 -6.61
C LEU A 81 -6.14 5.31 -7.23
N ALA A 82 -7.09 5.59 -8.13
CA ALA A 82 -7.91 4.54 -8.73
C ALA A 82 -7.16 3.62 -9.70
N SER A 83 -6.22 4.16 -10.48
CA SER A 83 -5.48 3.42 -11.51
C SER A 83 -4.36 2.55 -10.96
N GLU A 84 -3.89 2.79 -9.74
CA GLU A 84 -2.58 2.31 -9.29
C GLU A 84 -2.60 1.93 -7.80
N TRP A 85 -2.50 0.64 -7.49
CA TRP A 85 -2.50 0.11 -6.12
C TRP A 85 -1.34 0.65 -5.25
N TRP A 86 -0.28 1.13 -5.89
CA TRP A 86 0.93 1.66 -5.24
C TRP A 86 0.91 3.18 -5.07
N HIS A 87 -0.02 3.91 -5.71
CA HIS A 87 -0.05 5.38 -5.69
C HIS A 87 -0.99 5.90 -4.61
N PHE A 88 -0.45 6.80 -3.78
CA PHE A 88 -1.23 7.49 -2.75
C PHE A 88 -0.99 9.00 -2.83
N ASN A 89 -2.07 9.78 -2.73
CA ASN A 89 -2.01 11.23 -2.70
C ASN A 89 -2.03 11.75 -1.27
N ASP A 90 -1.13 12.69 -0.98
CA ASP A 90 -1.27 13.61 0.14
C ASP A 90 -2.04 14.84 -0.34
N ILE A 91 -3.36 14.82 -0.13
CA ILE A 91 -4.23 15.93 -0.55
C ILE A 91 -3.98 17.18 0.30
N ASP A 92 -3.48 17.02 1.53
CA ASP A 92 -3.19 18.15 2.41
C ASP A 92 -2.00 18.98 1.92
N ALA A 93 -1.09 18.37 1.16
CA ALA A 93 0.06 19.03 0.53
C ALA A 93 -0.29 19.85 -0.73
N ILE A 94 -1.54 19.91 -1.17
CA ILE A 94 -1.96 20.70 -2.36
C ILE A 94 -1.89 22.23 -2.10
N ASN A 95 -1.54 22.65 -0.88
CA ASN A 95 -1.50 24.06 -0.45
C ASN A 95 -0.12 24.52 0.01
#